data_AF-A0A9P1GHW5-F1
#
_entry.id   AF-A0A9P1GHW5-F1
#
_cell.length_a   1.000
_cell.length_b   1.000
_cell.length_c   1.000
_cell.angle_alpha   90.00
_cell.angle_beta   90.00
_cell.angle_gamma   90.00
#
_symmetry.space_group_name_H-M   'P 1'
#
loop_
_entity.id
_entity.type
_entity.pdbx_description
1 polymer ?
#
loop_
_entity_poly.entity_id
_entity_poly.type
_entity_poly.pdbx_seq_one_letter_code
_entity_poly.pdbx_strand_id
1 'polypeptide(L)'
;MSASGRAVAKLDILYGQPEPNKENNMDLTSSSGFLLALCAVLNMKFDQCLCVIGLLCSSFVAINAATHGRTLLTPLGREDMPHVQLGNLLAARVTLLLVALEAIGAAWMVEQPISSLAWYHPRLREILRNFPKVFVCRWWMGHYMSCTPKRHICWANCRKIGGLDKGPMTAEQRKEIRKTGVKSAKVKVNRSGKKSYTGTSKLRGTGTYPPHFGLRMVKLFPHSGVHLSLTICDLYHAREVSHVVLIT
;
A
#
# COMPACT_ATOMS: atom_id res chain seq x y z
N MET A 1 30.03 10.05 -21.38
CA MET A 1 28.94 9.10 -21.71
C MET A 1 28.30 8.64 -20.39
N SER A 2 27.15 9.21 -20.03
CA SER A 2 26.43 8.83 -18.79
C SER A 2 25.57 7.60 -19.08
N ALA A 3 26.01 6.41 -18.63
CA ALA A 3 25.18 5.22 -18.66
C ALA A 3 23.99 5.42 -17.71
N SER A 4 22.81 5.76 -18.25
CA SER A 4 21.57 5.83 -17.48
C SER A 4 21.05 4.42 -17.22
N GLY A 5 21.68 3.70 -16.28
CA GLY A 5 21.13 2.45 -15.76
C GLY A 5 19.77 2.73 -15.13
N ARG A 6 18.70 2.11 -15.65
CA ARG A 6 17.33 2.25 -15.13
C ARG A 6 17.08 1.12 -14.13
N ALA A 7 16.91 1.44 -12.84
CA ALA A 7 16.40 0.50 -11.85
C ALA A 7 14.93 0.83 -11.53
N VAL A 8 14.02 -0.08 -11.88
CA VAL A 8 12.65 -0.12 -11.35
C VAL A 8 12.54 -1.41 -10.57
N ALA A 9 12.54 -1.32 -9.26
CA ALA A 9 12.29 -2.47 -8.40
C ALA A 9 10.79 -2.56 -8.13
N LYS A 10 10.21 -3.71 -8.46
CA LYS A 10 8.85 -4.08 -8.11
C LYS A 10 8.96 -5.16 -7.04
N LEU A 11 8.39 -4.94 -5.87
CA LEU A 11 8.40 -5.96 -4.82
C LEU A 11 6.95 -6.29 -4.50
N ASP A 12 6.65 -7.58 -4.56
CA ASP A 12 5.32 -8.13 -4.30
C ASP A 12 5.52 -9.55 -3.76
N ILE A 13 4.86 -9.82 -2.63
CA ILE A 13 4.84 -11.13 -1.97
C ILE A 13 4.29 -12.23 -2.92
N LEU A 14 3.52 -11.86 -3.94
CA LEU A 14 2.85 -12.77 -4.87
C LEU A 14 3.56 -12.95 -6.21
N TYR A 15 4.67 -12.24 -6.49
CA TYR A 15 5.35 -12.36 -7.78
C TYR A 15 6.34 -13.53 -7.77
N GLY A 16 5.97 -14.61 -8.46
CA GLY A 16 6.69 -15.88 -8.50
C GLY A 16 5.94 -16.95 -7.72
N GLN A 17 5.43 -17.98 -8.39
CA GLN A 17 5.15 -19.23 -7.68
C GLN A 17 6.47 -19.63 -7.02
N PRO A 18 6.53 -19.85 -5.70
CA PRO A 18 7.76 -20.25 -5.06
C PRO A 18 8.22 -21.55 -5.76
N GLU A 19 9.29 -21.46 -6.55
CA GLU A 19 9.95 -22.68 -6.97
C GLU A 19 10.52 -23.32 -5.70
N PRO A 20 10.32 -24.64 -5.51
CA PRO A 20 10.88 -25.33 -4.36
C PRO A 20 12.37 -25.02 -4.28
N ASN A 21 12.81 -24.44 -3.16
CA ASN A 21 14.21 -24.11 -2.84
C ASN A 21 14.84 -22.88 -3.52
N LYS A 22 14.06 -22.00 -4.18
CA LYS A 22 14.59 -20.72 -4.69
C LYS A 22 14.03 -19.54 -3.90
N GLU A 23 14.91 -18.75 -3.26
CA GLU A 23 14.50 -17.53 -2.56
C GLU A 23 13.84 -16.56 -3.55
N ASN A 24 12.66 -16.06 -3.20
CA ASN A 24 12.02 -15.03 -3.99
C ASN A 24 12.68 -13.68 -3.69
N ASN A 25 13.58 -13.26 -4.58
CA ASN A 25 14.26 -11.97 -4.48
C ASN A 25 13.31 -10.77 -4.62
N MET A 26 12.03 -10.99 -4.94
CA MET A 26 11.00 -9.96 -5.04
C MET A 26 10.07 -9.91 -3.82
N ASP A 27 10.27 -10.81 -2.85
CA ASP A 27 9.51 -10.86 -1.61
C ASP A 27 10.14 -9.94 -0.56
N LEU A 28 9.41 -8.89 -0.15
CA LEU A 28 9.87 -7.98 0.91
C LEU A 28 10.01 -8.67 2.26
N THR A 29 9.58 -9.92 2.43
CA THR A 29 9.77 -10.72 3.66
C THR A 29 11.06 -11.54 3.65
N SER A 30 11.69 -11.72 2.48
CA SER A 30 12.99 -12.38 2.30
C SER A 30 14.15 -11.39 2.48
N SER A 31 15.29 -11.81 3.03
CA SER A 31 16.42 -10.90 3.25
C SER A 31 16.93 -10.30 1.94
N SER A 32 16.96 -11.13 0.88
CA SER A 32 17.36 -10.71 -0.47
C SER A 32 16.38 -9.69 -1.06
N GLY A 33 15.07 -9.88 -0.89
CA GLY A 33 14.08 -8.92 -1.40
C GLY A 33 14.05 -7.59 -0.63
N PHE A 34 14.29 -7.62 0.68
CA PHE A 34 14.47 -6.39 1.44
C PHE A 34 15.77 -5.65 1.07
N LEU A 35 16.88 -6.36 0.87
CA LEU A 35 18.11 -5.76 0.41
C LEU A 35 17.93 -5.13 -0.98
N LEU A 36 17.23 -5.81 -1.89
CA LEU A 36 16.88 -5.25 -3.20
C LEU A 36 16.03 -3.97 -3.07
N ALA A 37 15.06 -3.96 -2.16
CA ALA A 37 14.24 -2.78 -1.84
C ALA A 37 15.10 -1.59 -1.38
N LEU A 38 16.00 -1.86 -0.43
CA LEU A 38 16.88 -0.86 0.13
C LEU A 38 17.86 -0.33 -0.91
N CYS A 39 18.47 -1.21 -1.71
CA CYS A 39 19.31 -0.81 -2.84
C CYS A 39 18.52 0.05 -3.83
N ALA A 40 17.27 -0.30 -4.15
CA ALA A 40 16.44 0.51 -5.02
C ALA A 40 16.21 1.91 -4.46
N VAL A 41 15.89 2.03 -3.16
CA VAL A 41 15.72 3.31 -2.45
C VAL A 41 17.00 4.14 -2.49
N LEU A 42 18.13 3.54 -2.13
CA LEU A 42 19.43 4.23 -2.07
C LEU A 42 19.96 4.66 -3.45
N ASN A 43 19.46 4.05 -4.53
CA ASN A 43 19.77 4.43 -5.90
C ASN A 43 18.71 5.34 -6.55
N MET A 44 17.70 5.81 -5.80
CA MET A 44 16.73 6.77 -6.32
C MET A 44 17.40 8.11 -6.60
N LYS A 45 16.94 8.80 -7.65
CA LYS A 45 17.35 10.19 -7.91
C LYS A 45 16.70 11.13 -6.91
N PHE A 46 17.52 11.92 -6.23
CA PHE A 46 17.09 13.02 -5.37
C PHE A 46 16.10 13.94 -6.11
N ASP A 47 15.08 14.42 -5.39
CA ASP A 47 14.04 15.36 -5.86
C ASP A 47 13.19 14.93 -7.07
N GLN A 48 13.45 13.75 -7.65
CA GLN A 48 12.77 13.29 -8.86
C GLN A 48 12.01 11.98 -8.68
N CYS A 49 11.83 11.53 -7.45
CA CYS A 49 11.28 10.22 -7.17
C CYS A 49 10.13 10.27 -6.15
N LEU A 50 9.18 9.36 -6.34
CA LEU A 50 8.11 9.09 -5.39
C LEU A 50 8.10 7.60 -5.09
N CYS A 51 8.21 7.24 -3.81
CA CYS A 51 7.99 5.87 -3.34
C CYS A 51 6.55 5.72 -2.84
N VAL A 52 5.80 4.81 -3.44
CA VAL A 52 4.43 4.46 -3.01
C VAL A 52 4.48 3.08 -2.38
N ILE A 53 4.14 2.99 -1.09
CA ILE A 53 4.18 1.75 -0.32
C ILE A 53 2.76 1.35 0.06
N GLY A 54 2.28 0.23 -0.46
CA GLY A 54 1.07 -0.44 0.02
C GLY A 54 1.45 -1.56 0.98
N LEU A 55 1.29 -1.36 2.29
CA LEU A 55 1.57 -2.43 3.24
C LEU A 55 0.50 -3.54 3.16
N LEU A 56 0.89 -4.81 3.34
CA LEU A 56 -0.05 -5.93 3.31
C LEU A 56 -1.19 -5.77 4.32
N CYS A 57 -2.36 -5.39 3.83
CA CYS A 57 -3.48 -5.01 4.70
C CYS A 57 -4.12 -6.20 5.44
N SER A 58 -4.02 -7.43 4.92
CA SER A 58 -4.70 -8.62 5.45
C SER A 58 -4.35 -8.97 6.90
N SER A 59 -3.15 -8.58 7.37
CA SER A 59 -2.72 -8.78 8.77
C SER A 59 -3.22 -7.69 9.71
N PHE A 60 -3.79 -6.60 9.20
CA PHE A 60 -4.10 -5.39 9.96
C PHE A 60 -5.55 -4.90 9.83
N VAL A 61 -6.33 -5.37 8.85
CA VAL A 61 -7.70 -4.90 8.62
C VAL A 61 -8.73 -5.60 9.50
N ALA A 62 -9.78 -4.84 9.87
CA ALA A 62 -10.89 -5.32 10.70
C ALA A 62 -11.54 -6.65 10.26
N ILE A 63 -11.52 -6.99 8.96
CA ILE A 63 -12.10 -8.26 8.47
C ILE A 63 -11.37 -9.49 9.00
N ASN A 64 -10.09 -9.35 9.39
CA ASN A 64 -9.27 -10.41 9.94
C ASN A 64 -9.03 -10.22 11.45
N ALA A 65 -9.78 -9.32 12.11
CA ALA A 65 -9.57 -8.97 13.52
C ALA A 65 -9.66 -10.15 14.49
N ALA A 66 -10.59 -11.08 14.23
CA ALA A 66 -10.75 -12.27 15.04
C ALA A 66 -9.53 -13.20 14.99
N THR A 67 -8.82 -13.23 13.86
CA THR A 67 -7.66 -14.12 13.67
C THR A 67 -6.37 -13.45 14.15
N HIS A 68 -6.13 -12.20 13.73
CA HIS A 68 -4.88 -11.52 14.05
C HIS A 68 -4.85 -10.98 15.49
N GLY A 69 -6.01 -10.84 16.16
CA GLY A 69 -6.11 -10.44 17.58
C GLY A 69 -5.47 -9.09 17.92
N ARG A 70 -5.33 -8.21 16.92
CA ARG A 70 -4.71 -6.88 17.12
C ARG A 70 -5.77 -5.93 17.65
N THR A 71 -5.36 -5.12 18.61
CA THR A 71 -6.16 -4.02 19.14
C THR A 71 -5.30 -2.76 19.23
N LEU A 72 -5.86 -1.66 19.72
CA LEU A 72 -5.09 -0.46 20.01
C LEU A 72 -4.03 -0.69 21.10
N LEU A 73 -4.32 -1.56 22.06
CA LEU A 73 -3.44 -1.89 23.18
C LEU A 73 -2.48 -3.04 22.85
N THR A 74 -2.89 -3.93 21.94
CA THR A 74 -2.09 -5.07 21.47
C THR A 74 -1.84 -4.94 19.96
N PRO A 75 -1.09 -3.90 19.52
CA PRO A 75 -0.94 -3.63 18.08
C PRO A 75 -0.17 -4.72 17.34
N LEU A 76 0.64 -5.52 18.04
CA LEU A 76 1.38 -6.67 17.48
C LEU A 76 0.51 -7.93 17.31
N GLY A 77 -0.65 -7.99 17.98
CA GLY A 77 -1.63 -9.07 17.83
C GLY A 77 -1.17 -10.41 18.38
N ARG A 78 -1.69 -11.48 17.78
CA ARG A 78 -1.39 -12.88 18.07
C ARG A 78 -0.10 -13.32 17.39
N GLU A 79 1.04 -13.04 18.01
CA GLU A 79 2.35 -13.34 17.45
C GLU A 79 2.66 -14.85 17.35
N ASP A 80 1.80 -15.71 17.88
CA ASP A 80 1.80 -17.16 17.66
C ASP A 80 1.35 -17.55 16.24
N MET A 81 0.66 -16.66 15.52
CA MET A 81 0.11 -16.93 14.20
C MET A 81 1.09 -16.51 13.08
N PRO A 82 1.46 -17.39 12.14
CA PRO A 82 2.46 -17.09 11.10
C PRO A 82 2.16 -15.83 10.26
N HIS A 83 0.89 -15.61 9.88
CA HIS A 83 0.50 -14.42 9.10
C HIS A 83 0.54 -13.10 9.91
N VAL A 84 0.52 -13.18 11.24
CA VAL A 84 0.69 -12.02 12.13
C VAL A 84 2.17 -11.67 12.24
N GLN A 85 3.03 -12.67 12.43
CA GLN A 85 4.49 -12.53 12.40
C GLN A 85 4.94 -11.91 11.06
N LEU A 86 4.43 -12.42 9.94
CA LEU A 86 4.71 -11.89 8.61
C LEU A 86 4.30 -10.41 8.48
N GLY A 87 3.11 -10.06 9.00
CA GLY A 87 2.65 -8.67 9.03
C GLY A 87 3.55 -7.76 9.87
N ASN A 88 4.01 -8.22 11.05
CA ASN A 88 4.93 -7.48 11.91
C ASN A 88 6.29 -7.28 11.22
N LEU A 89 6.81 -8.31 10.57
CA LEU A 89 8.05 -8.25 9.81
C LEU A 89 7.96 -7.23 8.66
N LEU A 90 6.90 -7.28 7.86
CA LEU A 90 6.67 -6.34 6.77
C LEU A 90 6.56 -4.90 7.28
N ALA A 91 5.80 -4.67 8.36
CA ALA A 91 5.68 -3.35 8.96
C ALA A 91 7.03 -2.82 9.47
N ALA A 92 7.87 -3.68 10.05
CA ALA A 92 9.22 -3.33 10.49
C ALA A 92 10.13 -2.98 9.30
N ARG A 93 10.08 -3.74 8.20
CA ARG A 93 10.89 -3.48 7.00
C ARG A 93 10.45 -2.21 6.27
N VAL A 94 9.14 -1.99 6.14
CA VAL A 94 8.60 -0.72 5.63
C VAL A 94 9.05 0.45 6.49
N THR A 95 9.08 0.29 7.82
CA THR A 95 9.61 1.32 8.72
C THR A 95 11.05 1.69 8.36
N LEU A 96 11.93 0.70 8.15
CA LEU A 96 13.33 0.95 7.76
C LEU A 96 13.44 1.62 6.39
N LEU A 97 12.63 1.21 5.41
CA LEU A 97 12.60 1.86 4.09
C LEU A 97 12.18 3.33 4.19
N LEU A 98 11.22 3.65 5.05
CA LEU A 98 10.80 5.03 5.28
C LEU A 98 11.89 5.88 5.91
N VAL A 99 12.65 5.32 6.86
CA VAL A 99 13.82 6.00 7.43
C VAL A 99 14.85 6.28 6.34
N ALA A 100 15.14 5.31 5.47
CA ALA A 100 16.05 5.50 4.34
C ALA A 100 15.53 6.56 3.36
N LEU A 101 14.25 6.49 2.97
CA LEU A 101 13.60 7.46 2.09
C LEU A 101 13.64 8.88 2.66
N GLU A 102 13.37 9.03 3.96
CA GLU A 102 13.43 10.33 4.65
C GLU A 102 14.87 10.84 4.71
N ALA A 103 15.84 9.98 5.03
CA ALA A 103 17.26 10.35 5.13
C ALA A 103 17.84 10.83 3.78
N ILE A 104 17.38 10.26 2.66
CA ILE A 104 17.78 10.71 1.31
C ILE A 104 16.89 11.85 0.79
N GLY A 105 15.91 12.35 1.56
CA GLY A 105 15.01 13.41 1.11
C GLY A 105 14.05 13.01 -0.02
N ALA A 106 13.79 11.73 -0.22
CA ALA A 106 12.86 11.25 -1.23
C ALA A 106 11.40 11.50 -0.81
N ALA A 107 10.52 11.76 -1.77
CA ALA A 107 9.09 11.80 -1.50
C ALA A 107 8.57 10.37 -1.29
N TRP A 108 7.79 10.15 -0.24
CA TRP A 108 7.20 8.84 0.05
C TRP A 108 5.74 8.95 0.48
N MET A 109 5.00 7.86 0.28
CA MET A 109 3.70 7.65 0.91
C MET A 109 3.49 6.19 1.29
N VAL A 110 2.84 5.97 2.44
CA VAL A 110 2.38 4.66 2.89
C VAL A 110 0.85 4.65 2.87
N GLU A 111 0.27 3.77 2.07
CA GLU A 111 -1.16 3.63 1.87
C GLU A 111 -1.73 2.46 2.66
N GLN A 112 -2.87 2.65 3.32
CA GLN A 112 -3.68 1.60 3.94
C GLN A 112 -5.20 1.85 3.81
N PRO A 113 -6.02 0.79 3.82
CA PRO A 113 -7.45 0.94 4.12
C PRO A 113 -7.65 1.64 5.47
N ILE A 114 -8.68 2.49 5.59
CA ILE A 114 -8.91 3.28 6.83
C ILE A 114 -9.19 2.41 8.06
N SER A 115 -9.64 1.17 7.86
CA SER A 115 -9.88 0.19 8.92
C SER A 115 -8.63 -0.59 9.34
N SER A 116 -7.47 -0.30 8.74
CA SER A 116 -6.20 -0.92 9.08
C SER A 116 -5.69 -0.44 10.43
N LEU A 117 -5.20 -1.38 11.25
CA LEU A 117 -4.49 -1.10 12.49
C LEU A 117 -2.98 -0.95 12.30
N ALA A 118 -2.46 -1.01 11.07
CA ALA A 118 -1.02 -0.95 10.81
C ALA A 118 -0.34 0.30 11.37
N TRP A 119 -1.05 1.43 11.38
CA TRP A 119 -0.59 2.69 12.00
C TRP A 119 -0.24 2.56 13.49
N TYR A 120 -0.87 1.62 14.21
CA TYR A 120 -0.59 1.39 15.62
C TYR A 120 0.62 0.48 15.83
N HIS A 121 1.19 -0.09 14.77
CA HIS A 121 2.42 -0.88 14.87
C HIS A 121 3.54 -0.02 15.51
N PRO A 122 4.17 -0.46 16.62
CA PRO A 122 5.03 0.40 17.43
C PRO A 122 6.13 1.08 16.63
N ARG A 123 6.80 0.34 15.74
CA ARG A 123 7.91 0.86 14.93
C ARG A 123 7.46 1.90 13.91
N LEU A 124 6.34 1.67 13.25
CA LEU A 124 5.79 2.59 12.25
C LEU A 124 5.30 3.87 12.93
N ARG A 125 4.61 3.70 14.06
CA ARG A 125 4.12 4.82 14.87
C ARG A 125 5.25 5.69 15.39
N GLU A 126 6.34 5.08 15.83
CA GLU A 126 7.51 5.79 16.35
C GLU A 126 8.14 6.68 15.27
N ILE A 127 8.42 6.14 14.09
CA ILE A 127 9.04 6.97 13.03
C ILE A 127 8.11 8.09 12.56
N LEU A 128 6.80 7.83 12.42
CA LEU A 128 5.85 8.83 11.94
C LEU A 128 5.67 9.98 12.94
N ARG A 129 5.95 9.76 14.23
CA ARG A 129 5.96 10.81 15.26
C ARG A 129 7.25 11.64 15.25
N ASN A 130 8.37 11.01 14.91
CA ASN A 130 9.69 11.65 14.95
C ASN A 130 10.08 12.30 13.61
N PHE A 131 9.41 11.96 12.51
CA PHE A 131 9.63 12.64 11.24
C PHE A 131 9.22 14.11 11.31
N PRO A 132 10.00 15.02 10.71
CA PRO A 132 9.78 16.45 10.83
C PRO A 132 8.48 16.90 10.18
N LYS A 133 8.05 16.22 9.10
CA LYS A 133 6.84 16.55 8.35
C LYS A 133 6.13 15.28 7.89
N VAL A 134 4.94 15.05 8.44
CA VAL A 134 4.04 13.98 7.98
C VAL A 134 2.67 14.57 7.69
N PHE A 135 2.20 14.38 6.47
CA PHE A 135 0.87 14.72 5.99
C PHE A 135 0.00 13.47 5.93
N VAL A 136 -1.30 13.66 6.18
CA VAL A 136 -2.29 12.58 6.11
C VAL A 136 -3.33 12.93 5.05
N CYS A 137 -3.58 12.01 4.11
CA CYS A 137 -4.73 12.11 3.20
C CYS A 137 -5.69 10.97 3.45
N ARG A 138 -6.98 11.23 3.24
CA ARG A 138 -8.01 10.20 3.18
C ARG A 138 -8.76 10.37 1.87
N TRP A 139 -9.09 9.27 1.20
CA TRP A 139 -9.87 9.33 -0.03
C TRP A 139 -10.74 8.11 -0.19
N TRP A 140 -11.67 8.19 -1.14
CA TRP A 140 -12.44 7.04 -1.58
C TRP A 140 -11.81 6.48 -2.85
N MET A 141 -11.44 5.20 -2.86
CA MET A 141 -10.90 4.56 -4.05
C MET A 141 -11.92 4.50 -5.21
N GLY A 142 -13.21 4.64 -4.88
CA GLY A 142 -14.28 4.80 -5.87
C GLY A 142 -14.15 6.04 -6.75
N HIS A 143 -13.56 7.14 -6.25
CA HIS A 143 -13.24 8.34 -7.04
C HIS A 143 -12.19 8.11 -8.14
N TYR A 144 -11.54 6.94 -8.08
CA TYR A 144 -10.54 6.47 -9.01
C TYR A 144 -11.03 5.21 -9.76
N MET A 145 -12.35 5.06 -9.93
CA MET A 145 -12.96 3.93 -10.66
C MET A 145 -12.67 2.54 -10.08
N SER A 146 -12.39 2.43 -8.77
CA SER A 146 -12.37 1.12 -8.13
C SER A 146 -13.77 0.52 -8.07
N CYS A 147 -13.87 -0.81 -8.27
CA CYS A 147 -15.12 -1.56 -8.17
C CYS A 147 -15.72 -1.56 -6.76
N THR A 148 -15.00 -1.03 -5.77
CA THR A 148 -15.53 -0.89 -4.40
C THR A 148 -15.23 0.50 -3.86
N PRO A 149 -16.19 1.14 -3.15
CA PRO A 149 -15.96 2.46 -2.54
C PRO A 149 -15.21 2.28 -1.22
N LYS A 150 -14.04 1.67 -1.24
CA LYS A 150 -13.20 1.55 -0.03
C LYS A 150 -12.64 2.92 0.31
N ARG A 151 -12.62 3.24 1.60
CA ARG A 151 -11.95 4.44 2.11
C ARG A 151 -10.52 4.07 2.49
N HIS A 152 -9.58 4.83 1.96
CA HIS A 152 -8.16 4.66 2.16
C HIS A 152 -7.60 5.86 2.94
N ILE A 153 -6.46 5.65 3.57
CA ILE A 153 -5.67 6.65 4.27
C ILE A 153 -4.21 6.48 3.86
N CYS A 154 -3.47 7.59 3.76
CA CYS A 154 -2.02 7.52 3.67
C CYS A 154 -1.34 8.49 4.61
N TRP A 155 -0.08 8.17 4.91
CA TRP A 155 0.91 9.06 5.51
C TRP A 155 2.00 9.33 4.49
N ALA A 156 2.48 10.56 4.41
CA ALA A 156 3.47 10.96 3.43
C ALA A 156 4.27 12.17 3.92
N ASN A 157 5.49 12.37 3.44
CA ASN A 157 6.28 13.57 3.74
C ASN A 157 6.01 14.75 2.78
N CYS A 158 5.06 14.61 1.84
CA CYS A 158 4.74 15.63 0.85
C CYS A 158 3.27 16.07 0.87
N ARG A 159 2.99 17.39 0.93
CA ARG A 159 1.61 17.94 0.96
C ARG A 159 0.79 17.66 -0.31
N LYS A 160 1.45 17.37 -1.44
CA LYS A 160 0.80 17.09 -2.74
C LYS A 160 -0.20 15.93 -2.66
N ILE A 161 -0.01 15.00 -1.72
CA ILE A 161 -0.94 13.91 -1.42
C ILE A 161 -2.37 14.37 -1.09
N GLY A 162 -2.55 15.60 -0.61
CA GLY A 162 -3.88 16.16 -0.36
C GLY A 162 -4.76 16.21 -1.62
N GLY A 163 -4.15 16.25 -2.81
CA GLY A 163 -4.88 16.16 -4.07
C GLY A 163 -5.49 14.78 -4.35
N LEU A 164 -5.27 13.77 -3.51
CA LEU A 164 -5.98 12.50 -3.57
C LEU A 164 -7.40 12.58 -3.00
N ASP A 165 -7.67 13.53 -2.11
CA ASP A 165 -9.01 13.72 -1.56
C ASP A 165 -9.88 14.50 -2.56
N LYS A 166 -10.93 13.85 -3.09
CA LYS A 166 -11.96 14.50 -3.92
C LYS A 166 -13.26 14.75 -3.12
N GLY A 167 -13.17 14.75 -1.80
CA GLY A 167 -14.30 14.90 -0.90
C GLY A 167 -15.14 13.62 -0.74
N PRO A 168 -16.29 13.72 -0.06
CA PRO A 168 -17.18 12.60 0.15
C PRO A 168 -17.79 12.08 -1.17
N MET A 169 -17.95 10.76 -1.28
CA MET A 169 -18.70 10.16 -2.38
C MET A 169 -20.20 10.38 -2.23
N THR A 170 -20.85 10.88 -3.29
CA THR A 170 -22.31 11.07 -3.35
C THR A 170 -23.07 9.75 -3.34
N ALA A 171 -24.38 9.79 -3.10
CA ALA A 171 -25.22 8.60 -3.10
C ALA A 171 -25.28 7.96 -4.50
N GLU A 172 -25.32 8.79 -5.55
CA GLU A 172 -25.35 8.40 -6.96
C GLU A 172 -24.07 7.69 -7.34
N GLN A 173 -22.90 8.26 -7.00
CA GLN A 173 -21.60 7.62 -7.24
C GLN A 173 -21.52 6.24 -6.56
N ARG A 174 -22.00 6.13 -5.31
CA ARG A 174 -22.05 4.84 -4.60
C ARG A 174 -23.02 3.86 -5.28
N LYS A 175 -24.14 4.34 -5.81
CA LYS A 175 -25.11 3.53 -6.56
C LYS A 175 -24.49 2.98 -7.84
N GLU A 176 -23.75 3.79 -8.59
CA GLU A 176 -23.04 3.35 -9.80
C GLU A 176 -22.01 2.27 -9.49
N ILE A 177 -21.17 2.46 -8.47
CA ILE A 177 -20.19 1.43 -8.10
C ILE A 177 -20.87 0.12 -7.66
N ARG A 178 -22.03 0.20 -6.99
CA ARG A 178 -22.80 -1.01 -6.62
C ARG A 178 -23.29 -1.80 -7.84
N LYS A 179 -23.51 -1.17 -8.99
CA LYS A 179 -23.90 -1.86 -10.24
C LYS A 179 -22.83 -2.82 -10.75
N THR A 180 -21.56 -2.63 -10.36
CA THR A 180 -20.48 -3.58 -10.69
C THR A 180 -20.68 -4.97 -10.06
N GLY A 181 -21.54 -5.09 -9.04
CA GLY A 181 -21.80 -6.35 -8.33
C GLY A 181 -20.65 -6.82 -7.43
N VAL A 182 -19.51 -6.11 -7.40
CA VAL A 182 -18.34 -6.51 -6.61
C VAL A 182 -18.56 -6.18 -5.13
N LYS A 183 -18.55 -7.21 -4.29
CA LYS A 183 -18.60 -7.08 -2.82
C LYS A 183 -17.32 -7.69 -2.23
N SER A 184 -16.56 -6.92 -1.46
CA SER A 184 -15.35 -7.41 -0.77
C SER A 184 -15.65 -8.24 0.48
N ALA A 185 -16.80 -8.02 1.11
CA ALA A 185 -17.21 -8.70 2.33
C ALA A 185 -18.70 -9.06 2.30
N LYS A 186 -19.03 -10.22 2.86
CA LYS A 186 -20.39 -10.59 3.28
C LYS A 186 -20.61 -10.10 4.70
N VAL A 187 -21.76 -9.49 4.96
CA VAL A 187 -22.17 -9.11 6.31
C VAL A 187 -23.23 -10.09 6.75
N LYS A 188 -23.03 -10.74 7.90
CA LYS A 188 -24.04 -11.55 8.57
C LYS A 188 -24.52 -10.79 9.81
N VAL A 189 -25.80 -10.85 10.10
CA VAL A 189 -26.39 -10.29 11.32
C VAL A 189 -26.92 -11.48 12.11
N ASN A 190 -26.49 -11.63 13.36
CA ASN A 190 -26.99 -12.71 14.22
C ASN A 190 -28.34 -12.34 14.85
N ARG A 191 -28.93 -13.27 15.63
CA ARG A 191 -30.21 -13.06 16.33
C ARG A 191 -30.18 -11.88 17.32
N SER A 192 -29.01 -11.51 17.84
CA SER A 192 -28.83 -10.37 18.74
C SER A 192 -28.53 -9.04 18.02
N GLY A 193 -28.65 -8.98 16.69
CA GLY A 193 -28.37 -7.78 15.90
C GLY A 193 -26.88 -7.47 15.68
N LYS A 194 -25.97 -8.30 16.21
CA LYS A 194 -24.52 -8.14 16.04
C LYS A 194 -24.11 -8.49 14.61
N LYS A 195 -23.40 -7.57 13.97
CA LYS A 195 -22.83 -7.75 12.63
C LYS A 195 -21.51 -8.51 12.70
N SER A 196 -21.33 -9.48 11.81
CA SER A 196 -20.05 -10.12 11.52
C SER A 196 -19.72 -9.99 10.03
N TYR A 197 -18.44 -9.94 9.71
CA TYR A 197 -17.93 -9.71 8.36
C TYR A 197 -17.09 -10.91 7.93
N THR A 198 -17.23 -11.33 6.68
CA THR A 198 -16.43 -12.41 6.10
C THR A 198 -15.99 -11.99 4.70
N GLY A 199 -14.70 -12.14 4.37
CA GLY A 199 -14.19 -11.85 3.04
C GLY A 199 -14.88 -12.67 1.96
N THR A 200 -15.08 -12.09 0.78
CA THR A 200 -15.49 -12.85 -0.42
C THR A 200 -14.26 -13.31 -1.20
N SER A 201 -14.44 -14.21 -2.16
CA SER A 201 -13.39 -14.57 -3.13
C SER A 201 -12.86 -13.36 -3.92
N LYS A 202 -13.66 -12.31 -4.05
CA LYS A 202 -13.27 -11.05 -4.73
C LYS A 202 -12.45 -10.12 -3.83
N LEU A 203 -12.29 -10.40 -2.53
CA LEU A 203 -11.58 -9.52 -1.60
C LEU A 203 -10.14 -9.23 -2.06
N ARG A 204 -9.38 -10.27 -2.45
CA ARG A 204 -8.00 -10.09 -2.92
C ARG A 204 -7.92 -9.24 -4.19
N GLY A 205 -8.78 -9.50 -5.17
CA GLY A 205 -8.83 -8.71 -6.42
C GLY A 205 -9.21 -7.24 -6.20
N THR A 206 -9.87 -6.91 -5.09
CA THR A 206 -10.15 -5.50 -4.71
C THR A 206 -8.98 -4.81 -4.00
N GLY A 207 -7.81 -5.44 -3.90
CA GLY A 207 -6.57 -4.85 -3.40
C GLY A 207 -5.74 -4.16 -4.49
N THR A 208 -5.98 -4.47 -5.76
CA THR A 208 -5.28 -3.86 -6.88
C THR A 208 -5.68 -2.39 -7.05
N TYR A 209 -4.69 -1.51 -7.22
CA TYR A 209 -4.96 -0.10 -7.51
C TYR A 209 -5.68 0.04 -8.86
N PRO A 210 -6.61 0.97 -9.04
CA PRO A 210 -7.18 1.23 -10.36
C PRO A 210 -6.24 2.14 -11.19
N PRO A 211 -6.23 2.06 -12.54
CA PRO A 211 -5.33 2.87 -13.37
C PRO A 211 -5.47 4.38 -13.14
N HIS A 212 -6.70 4.82 -12.88
CA HIS A 212 -7.02 6.22 -12.59
C HIS A 212 -6.39 6.75 -11.31
N PHE A 213 -6.11 5.89 -10.33
CA PHE A 213 -5.33 6.26 -9.14
C PHE A 213 -3.88 6.57 -9.56
N GLY A 214 -3.28 5.70 -10.36
CA GLY A 214 -1.95 5.91 -10.94
C GLY A 214 -1.82 7.20 -11.73
N LEU A 215 -2.76 7.43 -12.66
CA LEU A 215 -2.81 8.67 -13.44
C LEU A 215 -2.94 9.91 -12.55
N ARG A 216 -3.66 9.82 -11.42
CA ARG A 216 -3.72 10.91 -10.45
C ARG A 216 -2.36 11.13 -9.78
N MET A 217 -1.65 10.06 -9.40
CA MET A 217 -0.31 10.18 -8.82
C MET A 217 0.65 10.90 -9.76
N VAL A 218 0.70 10.56 -11.05
CA VAL A 218 1.51 11.28 -12.05
C VAL A 218 1.16 12.77 -12.09
N LYS A 219 -0.14 13.10 -12.14
CA LYS A 219 -0.58 14.50 -12.17
C LYS A 219 -0.21 15.29 -10.92
N LEU A 220 -0.20 14.65 -9.75
CA LEU A 220 0.19 15.30 -8.50
C LEU A 220 1.70 15.51 -8.41
N PHE A 221 2.47 14.70 -9.13
CA PHE A 221 3.93 14.62 -9.01
C PHE A 221 4.60 14.80 -10.39
N PRO A 222 4.39 15.94 -11.10
CA PRO A 222 4.78 16.08 -12.52
C PRO A 222 6.29 16.25 -12.79
N HIS A 223 7.07 16.70 -11.79
CA HIS A 223 8.52 16.96 -11.93
C HIS A 223 9.40 15.87 -11.33
N SER A 224 8.84 15.05 -10.46
CA SER A 224 9.32 13.69 -10.34
C SER A 224 9.15 13.07 -11.71
N GLY A 225 10.22 12.56 -12.32
CA GLY A 225 10.04 11.70 -13.47
C GLY A 225 9.26 10.51 -12.94
N VAL A 226 7.95 10.49 -13.12
CA VAL A 226 7.06 9.46 -12.59
C VAL A 226 6.85 8.46 -13.72
N HIS A 227 7.71 7.45 -13.82
CA HIS A 227 7.46 6.23 -14.57
C HIS A 227 6.39 5.54 -13.77
N LEU A 228 5.18 5.51 -14.29
CA LEU A 228 4.11 4.77 -13.69
C LEU A 228 4.40 3.26 -13.79
N SER A 229 5.28 2.70 -12.94
CA SER A 229 5.26 1.26 -12.69
C SER A 229 4.13 0.99 -11.68
N LEU A 230 2.90 1.25 -12.13
CA LEU A 230 1.73 0.69 -11.47
C LEU A 230 1.79 -0.80 -11.77
N THR A 231 2.13 -1.61 -10.78
CA THR A 231 1.70 -3.00 -10.86
C THR A 231 0.24 -3.06 -10.45
N ILE A 232 -0.60 -2.77 -11.42
CA ILE A 232 -1.84 -3.50 -11.66
C ILE A 232 -1.42 -4.74 -12.44
N CYS A 233 -2.10 -5.86 -12.23
CA CYS A 233 -1.84 -7.11 -12.92
C CYS A 233 -1.74 -7.02 -14.45
N ASP A 234 -2.20 -5.96 -15.12
CA ASP A 234 -2.13 -5.87 -16.59
C ASP A 234 -2.04 -4.40 -17.02
N LEU A 235 -0.95 -4.02 -17.71
CA LEU A 235 -0.97 -3.11 -18.87
C LEU A 235 0.45 -2.96 -19.43
N TYR A 236 0.66 -3.62 -20.57
CA TYR A 236 1.82 -3.52 -21.44
C TYR A 236 1.86 -2.13 -22.12
N HIS A 237 3.08 -1.59 -22.27
CA HIS A 237 3.48 -0.50 -23.18
C HIS A 237 3.33 0.95 -22.72
N ALA A 238 4.39 1.47 -22.10
CA ALA A 238 4.82 2.86 -22.26
C ALA A 238 6.36 2.87 -22.27
N ARG A 239 6.96 3.26 -23.40
CA ARG A 239 8.41 3.40 -23.54
C ARG A 239 8.79 4.83 -23.14
N GLU A 240 9.72 4.91 -22.18
CA GLU A 240 10.51 6.07 -21.71
C GLU A 240 10.06 6.81 -20.42
N VAL A 241 11.07 7.13 -19.56
CA VAL A 241 11.15 8.19 -18.49
C VAL A 241 11.04 7.78 -16.99
N SER A 242 12.04 8.20 -16.18
CA SER A 242 12.46 8.01 -14.74
C SER A 242 11.46 7.69 -13.61
N HIS A 243 11.93 7.35 -12.39
CA HIS A 243 11.49 6.27 -11.46
C HIS A 243 10.30 6.49 -10.46
N VAL A 244 9.32 5.56 -10.44
CA VAL A 244 8.44 5.26 -9.27
C VAL A 244 8.79 3.87 -8.75
N VAL A 245 8.96 3.75 -7.43
CA VAL A 245 9.09 2.45 -6.76
C VAL A 245 7.76 2.15 -6.08
N LEU A 246 7.07 1.13 -6.59
CA LEU A 246 5.86 0.59 -5.96
C LEU A 246 6.25 -0.66 -5.18
N ILE A 247 6.01 -0.62 -3.87
CA ILE A 247 6.20 -1.75 -2.97
C ILE A 247 4.81 -2.14 -2.48
N THR A 248 4.33 -3.34 -2.84
CA THR A 248 2.98 -3.85 -2.52
C THR A 248 3.01 -5.16 -1.77
#